data_AF-A0AAX2A8D0-F1
#
_entry.id   AF-A0AAX2A8D0-F1
#
_cell.length_a   1.000
_cell.length_b   1.000
_cell.length_c   1.000
_cell.angle_alpha   90.00
_cell.angle_beta   90.00
_cell.angle_gamma   90.00
#
_symmetry.space_group_name_H-M   'P 1'
#
loop_
_entity.id
_entity.type
_entity.pdbx_description
1 polymer ?
#
loop_
_entity_poly.entity_id
_entity_poly.type
_entity_poly.pdbx_seq_one_letter_code
_entity_poly.pdbx_strand_id
1 'polypeptide(L)'
;MKLLNILAAVALTVTISSAQDVMQKSMNIMEKGMSEIQQGFLNNNVDLIKSGTEKVRKGNELFSDKKVIAQYLPENKRHMVNIAANAAERIKLDANVLELNLENKAYIDAANAYSDMMNACARCHSIVRSW
;
A
#
# COMPACT_ATOMS: atom_id res chain seq x y z
N MET A 1 -47.57 27.47 -10.39
CA MET A 1 -47.24 26.38 -9.43
C MET A 1 -46.98 25.03 -10.12
N LYS A 2 -46.27 24.98 -11.25
CA LYS A 2 -45.89 23.70 -11.91
C LYS A 2 -44.41 23.61 -12.32
N LEU A 3 -43.65 24.70 -12.20
CA LEU A 3 -42.20 24.74 -12.47
C LEU A 3 -41.33 24.68 -11.21
N LEU A 4 -41.91 25.00 -10.04
CA LEU A 4 -41.23 24.88 -8.73
C LEU A 4 -41.05 23.42 -8.28
N ASN A 5 -41.86 22.49 -8.80
CA ASN A 5 -41.79 21.08 -8.42
C ASN A 5 -40.77 20.27 -9.25
N ILE A 6 -40.16 20.88 -10.28
CA ILE A 6 -39.15 20.22 -11.11
C ILE A 6 -37.72 20.51 -10.59
N LEU A 7 -37.52 21.62 -9.87
CA LEU A 7 -36.25 21.95 -9.22
C LEU A 7 -35.97 21.13 -7.95
N ALA A 8 -36.96 20.43 -7.41
CA ALA A 8 -36.78 19.53 -6.27
C ALA A 8 -36.21 18.14 -6.64
N ALA A 9 -36.06 17.83 -7.94
CA ALA A 9 -35.59 16.53 -8.42
C ALA A 9 -34.07 16.48 -8.71
N VAL A 10 -33.34 17.60 -8.62
CA VAL A 10 -31.89 17.66 -8.92
C VAL A 10 -31.01 17.53 -7.67
N ALA A 11 -31.60 17.55 -6.48
CA ALA A 11 -30.88 17.38 -5.21
C ALA A 11 -31.00 15.95 -4.66
N LEU A 12 -30.99 14.93 -5.53
CA LEU A 12 -30.63 13.59 -5.06
C LEU A 12 -29.11 13.59 -4.85
N THR A 13 -28.75 14.11 -3.69
CA THR A 13 -27.43 14.13 -3.11
C THR A 13 -26.78 12.77 -3.26
N VAL A 14 -25.84 12.67 -4.20
CA VAL A 14 -24.78 11.66 -4.18
C VAL A 14 -23.87 12.01 -2.99
N THR A 15 -24.34 11.76 -1.78
CA THR A 15 -23.44 11.56 -0.65
C THR A 15 -23.09 10.09 -0.65
N ILE A 16 -22.27 9.67 -1.63
CA ILE A 16 -21.43 8.50 -1.39
C ILE A 16 -20.46 8.98 -0.32
N SER A 17 -20.80 8.69 0.93
CA SER A 17 -19.84 8.68 2.02
C SER A 17 -18.75 7.70 1.62
N SER A 18 -17.71 8.19 0.93
CA SER A 18 -16.54 7.38 0.63
C SER A 18 -15.71 7.29 1.91
N ALA A 19 -16.18 6.45 2.83
CA ALA A 19 -15.24 5.78 3.72
C ALA A 19 -14.28 5.03 2.78
N GLN A 20 -13.15 5.66 2.46
CA GLN A 20 -12.17 5.08 1.56
C GLN A 20 -11.74 3.75 2.17
N ASP A 21 -12.09 2.67 1.49
CA ASP A 21 -11.82 1.31 1.92
C ASP A 21 -10.36 1.18 2.39
N VAL A 22 -10.14 0.61 3.58
CA VAL A 22 -8.84 0.62 4.26
C VAL A 22 -7.76 -0.02 3.39
N MET A 23 -8.10 -1.12 2.70
CA MET A 23 -7.22 -1.75 1.72
C MET A 23 -6.87 -0.78 0.59
N GLN A 24 -7.86 -0.16 -0.07
CA GLN A 24 -7.58 0.80 -1.15
C GLN A 24 -6.69 1.96 -0.69
N LYS A 25 -6.98 2.54 0.49
CA LYS A 25 -6.17 3.63 1.05
C LYS A 25 -4.74 3.17 1.32
N SER A 26 -4.57 2.02 1.96
CA SER A 26 -3.27 1.39 2.22
C SER A 26 -2.47 1.19 0.93
N MET A 27 -3.07 0.51 -0.06
CA MET A 27 -2.41 0.19 -1.32
C MET A 27 -2.03 1.43 -2.13
N ASN A 28 -2.89 2.46 -2.14
CA ASN A 28 -2.58 3.73 -2.82
C ASN A 28 -1.40 4.48 -2.17
N ILE A 29 -1.29 4.42 -0.84
CA ILE A 29 -0.15 5.04 -0.14
C ILE A 29 1.14 4.24 -0.41
N MET A 30 1.07 2.90 -0.37
CA MET A 30 2.23 2.06 -0.67
C MET A 30 2.68 2.18 -2.12
N GLU A 31 1.77 2.23 -3.09
CA GLU A 31 2.09 2.44 -4.51
C GLU A 31 2.86 3.75 -4.71
N LYS A 32 2.36 4.87 -4.16
CA LYS A 32 3.07 6.14 -4.19
C LYS A 32 4.45 6.05 -3.56
N GLY A 33 4.56 5.36 -2.42
CA GLY A 33 5.82 5.14 -1.74
C GLY A 33 6.83 4.34 -2.58
N MET A 34 6.39 3.26 -3.21
CA MET A 34 7.22 2.43 -4.09
C MET A 34 7.67 3.20 -5.34
N SER A 35 6.77 4.01 -5.92
CA SER A 35 7.07 4.89 -7.05
C SER A 35 8.09 5.96 -6.69
N GLU A 36 7.98 6.59 -5.50
CA GLU A 36 8.97 7.55 -5.01
C GLU A 36 10.33 6.90 -4.73
N ILE A 37 10.37 5.72 -4.12
CA ILE A 37 11.63 4.98 -3.92
C ILE A 37 12.32 4.73 -5.25
N GLN A 38 11.57 4.22 -6.24
CA GLN A 38 12.11 3.94 -7.57
C GLN A 38 12.66 5.20 -8.23
N GLN A 39 11.89 6.29 -8.22
CA GLN A 39 12.33 7.58 -8.76
C GLN A 39 13.55 8.11 -8.00
N GLY A 40 13.61 7.89 -6.69
CA GLY A 40 14.74 8.25 -5.85
C GLY A 40 16.03 7.55 -6.28
N PHE A 41 15.98 6.22 -6.49
CA PHE A 41 17.12 5.48 -7.01
C PHE A 41 17.52 5.92 -8.43
N LEU A 42 16.55 6.11 -9.34
CA LEU A 42 16.82 6.51 -10.72
C LEU A 42 17.46 7.91 -10.84
N ASN A 43 17.19 8.79 -9.87
CA ASN A 43 17.65 10.17 -9.88
C ASN A 43 18.71 10.48 -8.80
N ASN A 44 19.24 9.45 -8.13
CA ASN A 44 20.18 9.59 -7.01
C ASN A 44 19.67 10.54 -5.90
N ASN A 45 18.35 10.54 -5.64
CA ASN A 45 17.70 11.42 -4.67
C ASN A 45 17.35 10.64 -3.39
N VAL A 46 18.26 10.67 -2.41
CA VAL A 46 18.11 9.95 -1.13
C VAL A 46 16.89 10.41 -0.33
N ASP A 47 16.56 11.70 -0.35
CA ASP A 47 15.41 12.23 0.39
C ASP A 47 14.09 11.71 -0.19
N LEU A 48 14.02 11.55 -1.51
CA LEU A 48 12.87 10.94 -2.17
C LEU A 48 12.75 9.45 -1.82
N ILE A 49 13.87 8.73 -1.71
CA ILE A 49 13.86 7.34 -1.25
C ILE A 49 13.32 7.24 0.19
N LYS A 50 13.79 8.10 1.10
CA LYS A 50 13.31 8.15 2.49
C LYS A 50 11.83 8.50 2.57
N SER A 51 11.40 9.53 1.84
CA SER A 51 9.99 9.93 1.72
C SER A 51 9.11 8.79 1.23
N GLY A 52 9.57 8.04 0.22
CA GLY A 52 8.83 6.90 -0.31
C GLY A 52 8.77 5.73 0.68
N THR A 53 9.88 5.45 1.37
CA THR A 53 9.95 4.38 2.39
C THR A 53 8.99 4.64 3.55
N GLU A 54 8.90 5.90 4.01
CA GLU A 54 7.94 6.31 5.03
C GLU A 54 6.48 6.15 4.58
N LYS A 55 6.18 6.41 3.29
CA LYS A 55 4.86 6.14 2.74
C LYS A 55 4.56 4.64 2.72
N VAL A 56 5.51 3.81 2.29
CA VAL A 56 5.35 2.34 2.32
C VAL A 56 5.03 1.86 3.73
N ARG A 57 5.76 2.33 4.76
CA ARG A 57 5.46 2.00 6.16
C ARG A 57 4.05 2.39 6.57
N LYS A 58 3.67 3.65 6.36
CA LYS A 58 2.32 4.16 6.69
C LYS A 58 1.22 3.37 6.00
N GLY A 59 1.40 3.06 4.71
CA GLY A 59 0.46 2.24 3.98
C GLY A 59 0.37 0.82 4.53
N ASN A 60 1.50 0.19 4.81
CA ASN A 60 1.57 -1.18 5.34
C ASN A 60 0.97 -1.30 6.74
N GLU A 61 1.18 -0.32 7.63
CA GLU A 61 0.58 -0.29 8.97
C GLU A 61 -0.94 -0.37 8.94
N LEU A 62 -1.58 0.31 7.98
CA LEU A 62 -3.04 0.27 7.78
C LEU A 62 -3.56 -1.12 7.37
N PHE A 63 -2.70 -2.00 6.85
CA PHE A 63 -3.08 -3.29 6.27
C PHE A 63 -2.14 -4.44 6.69
N SER A 64 -1.64 -4.38 7.92
CA SER A 64 -0.73 -5.40 8.49
C SER A 64 -1.41 -6.31 9.52
N ASP A 65 -2.53 -5.87 10.11
CA ASP A 65 -3.27 -6.66 11.08
C ASP A 65 -3.96 -7.86 10.39
N LYS A 66 -3.69 -9.05 10.92
CA LYS A 66 -4.22 -10.33 10.41
C LYS A 66 -5.76 -10.34 10.32
N LYS A 67 -6.47 -9.73 11.27
CA LYS A 67 -7.93 -9.63 11.29
C LYS A 67 -8.43 -8.72 10.17
N VAL A 68 -7.71 -7.63 9.88
CA VAL A 68 -8.03 -6.74 8.77
C VAL A 68 -7.80 -7.50 7.46
N ILE A 69 -6.60 -8.06 7.26
CA ILE A 69 -6.24 -8.82 6.05
C ILE A 69 -7.27 -9.93 5.75
N ALA A 70 -7.69 -10.69 6.77
CA ALA A 70 -8.66 -11.78 6.61
C ALA A 70 -9.98 -11.36 5.94
N GLN A 71 -10.41 -10.11 6.13
CA GLN A 71 -11.66 -9.57 5.56
C GLN A 71 -11.58 -9.40 4.04
N TYR A 72 -10.37 -9.28 3.49
CA TYR A 72 -10.13 -9.00 2.09
C TYR A 72 -9.61 -10.21 1.31
N LEU A 73 -9.42 -11.35 1.97
CA LEU A 73 -9.04 -12.58 1.30
C LEU A 73 -10.25 -13.21 0.59
N PRO A 74 -10.06 -13.75 -0.63
CA PRO A 74 -11.05 -14.61 -1.25
C PRO A 74 -11.47 -15.75 -0.33
N GLU A 75 -12.74 -16.14 -0.37
CA GLU A 75 -13.32 -17.12 0.57
C GLU A 75 -12.53 -18.43 0.60
N ASN A 76 -12.16 -18.94 -0.58
CA ASN A 76 -11.34 -20.16 -0.74
C ASN A 76 -9.88 -20.00 -0.30
N LYS A 77 -9.41 -18.79 -0.01
CA LYS A 77 -8.03 -18.47 0.39
C LYS A 77 -7.90 -17.91 1.81
N ARG A 78 -8.99 -17.84 2.60
CA ARG A 78 -8.95 -17.35 3.99
C ARG A 78 -7.93 -18.06 4.88
N HIS A 79 -7.70 -19.35 4.66
CA HIS A 79 -6.70 -20.14 5.39
C HIS A 79 -5.24 -19.64 5.16
N MET A 80 -5.00 -18.88 4.08
CA MET A 80 -3.69 -18.31 3.74
C MET A 80 -3.39 -16.98 4.45
N VAL A 81 -4.25 -16.51 5.37
CA VAL A 81 -4.08 -15.22 6.06
C VAL A 81 -2.73 -15.07 6.77
N ASN A 82 -2.15 -16.16 7.27
CA ASN A 82 -0.80 -16.14 7.85
C ASN A 82 0.27 -15.77 6.82
N ILE A 83 0.13 -16.22 5.57
CA ILE A 83 1.07 -15.92 4.50
C ILE A 83 0.97 -14.45 4.10
N ALA A 84 -0.26 -13.92 4.00
CA ALA A 84 -0.49 -12.50 3.72
C ALA A 84 0.02 -11.59 4.85
N ALA A 85 -0.25 -11.91 6.12
CA ALA A 85 0.30 -11.18 7.26
C ALA A 85 1.84 -11.25 7.32
N ASN A 86 2.40 -12.41 7.00
CA ASN A 86 3.84 -12.57 6.86
C ASN A 86 4.43 -11.69 5.77
N ALA A 87 3.75 -11.52 4.64
CA ALA A 87 4.19 -10.62 3.58
C ALA A 87 4.20 -9.15 4.04
N ALA A 88 3.17 -8.71 4.77
CA ALA A 88 3.13 -7.38 5.37
C ALA A 88 4.28 -7.15 6.36
N GLU A 89 4.62 -8.14 7.19
CA GLU A 89 5.79 -8.02 8.07
C GLU A 89 7.10 -7.94 7.28
N ARG A 90 7.22 -8.63 6.14
CA ARG A 90 8.42 -8.53 5.29
C ARG A 90 8.58 -7.14 4.71
N ILE A 91 7.51 -6.54 4.21
CA ILE A 91 7.53 -5.15 3.73
C ILE A 91 8.09 -4.20 4.81
N LYS A 92 7.65 -4.36 6.06
CA LYS A 92 8.15 -3.56 7.19
C LYS A 92 9.65 -3.78 7.45
N LEU A 93 10.09 -5.05 7.45
CA LEU A 93 11.50 -5.39 7.68
C LEU A 93 12.39 -4.87 6.54
N ASP A 94 11.98 -5.08 5.29
CA ASP A 94 12.72 -4.67 4.11
C ASP A 94 12.80 -3.13 4.01
N ALA A 95 11.75 -2.41 4.42
CA ALA A 95 11.78 -0.95 4.57
C ALA A 95 12.83 -0.48 5.60
N ASN A 96 12.97 -1.20 6.73
CA ASN A 96 13.99 -0.91 7.73
C ASN A 96 15.40 -1.21 7.21
N VAL A 97 15.58 -2.34 6.52
CA VAL A 97 16.87 -2.71 5.91
C VAL A 97 17.28 -1.68 4.87
N LEU A 98 16.34 -1.22 4.05
CA LEU A 98 16.58 -0.15 3.09
C LEU A 98 17.13 1.11 3.77
N GLU A 99 16.49 1.60 4.83
CA GLU A 99 16.95 2.80 5.53
C GLU A 99 18.33 2.62 6.18
N LEU A 100 18.57 1.48 6.84
CA LEU A 100 19.87 1.17 7.42
C LEU A 100 20.97 1.16 6.35
N ASN A 101 20.68 0.60 5.17
CA ASN A 101 21.62 0.62 4.05
C ASN A 101 21.84 2.04 3.49
N LEU A 102 20.81 2.89 3.44
CA LEU A 102 20.98 4.30 3.08
C LEU A 102 21.85 5.06 4.07
N GLU A 103 21.66 4.85 5.38
CA GLU A 103 22.49 5.46 6.44
C GLU A 103 23.96 5.07 6.30
N ASN A 104 24.21 3.81 5.94
CA ASN A 104 25.55 3.29 5.68
C ASN A 104 26.10 3.61 4.28
N LYS A 105 25.36 4.37 3.45
CA LYS A 105 25.69 4.67 2.05
C LYS A 105 25.88 3.40 1.18
N ALA A 106 25.31 2.27 1.60
CA ALA A 106 25.30 1.00 0.89
C ALA A 106 24.14 0.99 -0.13
N TYR A 107 24.22 1.85 -1.16
CA TYR A 107 23.08 2.11 -2.05
C TYR A 107 22.64 0.90 -2.88
N ILE A 108 23.56 0.00 -3.23
CA ILE A 108 23.23 -1.25 -3.93
C ILE A 108 22.40 -2.15 -3.00
N ASP A 109 22.78 -2.27 -1.74
CA ASP A 109 22.05 -3.07 -0.76
C ASP A 109 20.70 -2.43 -0.39
N ALA A 110 20.62 -1.10 -0.39
CA ALA A 110 19.35 -0.39 -0.27
C ALA A 110 18.41 -0.69 -1.47
N ALA A 111 18.95 -0.76 -2.68
CA ALA A 111 18.17 -1.12 -3.88
C ALA A 111 17.73 -2.60 -3.85
N ASN A 112 18.57 -3.50 -3.31
CA ASN A 112 18.20 -4.90 -3.08
C ASN A 112 17.01 -5.00 -2.10
N ALA A 113 17.06 -4.27 -0.99
CA ALA A 113 15.95 -4.22 -0.02
C ALA A 113 14.65 -3.66 -0.65
N TYR A 114 14.75 -2.68 -1.56
CA TYR A 114 13.61 -2.24 -2.36
C TYR A 114 13.02 -3.36 -3.25
N SER A 115 13.88 -4.17 -3.87
CA SER A 115 13.43 -5.34 -4.63
C SER A 115 12.74 -6.38 -3.74
N ASP A 116 13.25 -6.60 -2.53
CA ASP A 116 12.65 -7.51 -1.56
C ASP A 116 11.27 -7.04 -1.11
N MET A 117 11.08 -5.73 -0.88
CA MET A 117 9.75 -5.14 -0.67
C MET A 117 8.80 -5.45 -1.84
N MET A 118 9.24 -5.26 -3.08
CA MET A 118 8.47 -5.59 -4.28
C MET A 118 8.08 -7.07 -4.31
N ASN A 119 9.00 -7.97 -3.95
CA ASN A 119 8.74 -9.41 -3.88
C ASN A 119 7.70 -9.75 -2.81
N ALA A 120 7.75 -9.08 -1.64
CA ALA A 120 6.75 -9.24 -0.59
C ALA A 120 5.35 -8.77 -1.04
N CYS A 121 5.28 -7.63 -1.74
CA CYS A 121 4.03 -7.15 -2.36
C CYS A 121 3.46 -8.19 -3.35
N ALA A 122 4.30 -8.75 -4.23
CA ALA A 122 3.90 -9.75 -5.21
C ALA A 122 3.34 -11.03 -4.57
N ARG A 123 3.93 -11.49 -3.45
CA ARG A 123 3.43 -12.64 -2.68
C ARG A 123 2.02 -12.41 -2.13
N CYS A 124 1.71 -11.20 -1.64
CA CYS A 124 0.36 -10.89 -1.20
C CYS A 124 -0.61 -10.82 -2.40
N HIS A 125 -0.17 -10.21 -3.51
CA HIS A 125 -0.96 -10.10 -4.73
C HIS A 125 -1.30 -11.46 -5.37
N SER A 126 -0.40 -12.44 -5.38
CA SER A 126 -0.74 -13.79 -5.90
C SER A 126 -1.83 -14.48 -5.07
N ILE A 127 -1.93 -14.17 -3.77
CA ILE A 127 -3.01 -14.67 -2.91
C ILE A 127 -4.30 -13.91 -3.20
N VAL A 128 -4.30 -12.58 -3.07
CA VAL A 128 -5.52 -11.75 -3.14
C VAL A 128 -6.06 -11.62 -4.55
N ARG A 129 -5.17 -11.41 -5.54
CA ARG A 129 -5.54 -11.13 -6.95
C ARG A 129 -5.46 -12.36 -7.85
N SER A 130 -4.94 -13.49 -7.35
CA SER A 130 -4.74 -14.72 -8.13
C SER A 130 -3.86 -14.52 -9.36
N TRP A 131 -2.78 -13.76 -9.19
CA TRP A 131 -1.70 -13.68 -10.19
C TRP A 131 -1.00 -15.03 -10.34
#